data_AF-E1QE16-F1
#
_entry.id   AF-E1QE16-F1
#
_cell.length_a   1.000
_cell.length_b   1.000
_cell.length_c   1.000
_cell.angle_alpha   90.00
_cell.angle_beta   90.00
_cell.angle_gamma   90.00
#
_symmetry.space_group_name_H-M   'P 1'
#
loop_
_entity.id
_entity.type
_entity.pdbx_description
1 polymer ?
#
loop_
_entity_poly.entity_id
_entity_poly.type
_entity_poly.pdbx_seq_one_letter_code
_entity_poly.pdbx_strand_id
1 'polypeptide(L)'
;MVGGPEFSDPRDCLCYLAVGEKSRVLIDCGCGPSAGRIVSLAQRAAGAPPSHLLLTHAHIDHAGGAAQVKALCGCQVLIHRLEADVLAQGDGARSAADWYNMHLPPLTADVLLEGGEELDLGGGMILRIVHAPGHTPGSVCAWLESGGQRVLFGQDLHGPFSREFGSDLGQYAASMDALLELRADILCEGHYGVFGPAQSAAAFMRQQLAANLPRRR
;
A
#
# COMPACT_ATOMS: atom_id res chain seq x y z
N MET A 1 1.61 -6.22 10.77
CA MET A 1 1.80 -4.75 10.80
C MET A 1 3.16 -4.47 11.42
N VAL A 2 3.98 -3.63 10.78
CA VAL A 2 5.38 -3.36 11.16
C VAL A 2 5.73 -1.87 11.12
N GLY A 3 4.74 -1.02 10.81
CA GLY A 3 4.82 0.44 10.82
C GLY A 3 3.42 1.04 10.96
N GLY A 4 3.34 2.30 11.36
CA GLY A 4 2.10 3.03 11.60
C GLY A 4 2.20 4.02 12.75
N PRO A 5 1.15 4.81 13.02
CA PRO A 5 1.18 5.91 13.99
C PRO A 5 1.59 5.50 15.41
N GLU A 6 1.21 4.30 15.82
CA GLU A 6 1.55 3.74 17.14
C GLU A 6 2.89 3.00 17.16
N PHE A 7 3.45 2.67 15.99
CA PHE A 7 4.59 1.78 15.86
C PHE A 7 5.87 2.48 15.40
N SER A 8 5.79 3.56 14.60
CA SER A 8 6.94 4.18 13.95
C SER A 8 6.94 5.71 13.99
N ASP A 9 6.03 6.40 13.30
CA ASP A 9 5.86 7.87 13.31
C ASP A 9 4.36 8.18 13.21
N PRO A 10 3.83 9.18 13.95
CA PRO A 10 2.40 9.53 13.93
C PRO A 10 1.84 9.90 12.55
N ARG A 11 2.70 10.21 11.57
CA ARG A 11 2.32 10.53 10.19
C ARG A 11 2.40 9.34 9.23
N ASP A 12 2.94 8.21 9.67
CA ASP A 12 3.07 7.04 8.82
C ASP A 12 1.70 6.41 8.56
N CYS A 13 1.50 5.91 7.35
CA CYS A 13 0.49 4.90 7.11
C CYS A 13 0.82 3.60 7.87
N LEU A 14 -0.15 2.71 7.98
CA LEU A 14 0.06 1.34 8.42
C LEU A 14 0.86 0.57 7.37
N CYS A 15 2.01 0.05 7.79
CA CYS A 15 2.89 -0.74 6.93
C CYS A 15 2.74 -2.24 7.29
N TYR A 16 2.69 -3.09 6.27
CA TYR A 16 2.46 -4.53 6.44
C TYR A 16 3.62 -5.37 5.92
N LEU A 17 3.71 -6.61 6.42
CA LEU A 17 4.75 -7.55 6.00
C LEU A 17 4.09 -8.88 5.65
N ALA A 18 4.27 -9.32 4.41
CA ALA A 18 3.95 -10.67 3.97
C ALA A 18 5.23 -11.51 3.96
N VAL A 19 5.22 -12.66 4.64
CA VAL A 19 6.40 -13.53 4.81
C VAL A 19 6.08 -14.91 4.24
N GLY A 20 6.75 -15.26 3.15
CA GLY A 20 6.81 -16.64 2.65
C GLY A 20 8.21 -17.23 2.82
N GLU A 21 8.38 -18.48 2.39
CA GLU A 21 9.66 -19.22 2.52
C GLU A 21 10.79 -18.61 1.68
N LYS A 22 10.48 -18.08 0.50
CA LYS A 22 11.43 -17.49 -0.45
C LYS A 22 11.55 -15.99 -0.28
N SER A 23 10.44 -15.29 -0.10
CA SER A 23 10.38 -13.83 -0.16
C SER A 23 9.64 -13.19 1.01
N ARG A 24 10.05 -11.96 1.35
CA ARG A 24 9.44 -11.11 2.37
C ARG A 24 9.10 -9.78 1.73
N VAL A 25 7.81 -9.44 1.68
CA VAL A 25 7.33 -8.23 1.01
C VAL A 25 6.87 -7.25 2.07
N LEU A 26 7.60 -6.15 2.22
CA LEU A 26 7.13 -4.99 2.95
C LEU A 26 6.15 -4.23 2.05
N ILE A 27 4.98 -3.91 2.58
CA ILE A 27 3.92 -3.17 1.88
C ILE A 27 3.83 -1.81 2.56
N ASP A 28 4.21 -0.79 1.78
CA ASP A 28 4.43 0.59 2.20
C ASP A 28 5.50 0.77 3.30
N CYS A 29 5.95 2.00 3.49
CA CYS A 29 7.13 2.30 4.31
C CYS A 29 7.10 3.65 5.05
N GLY A 30 5.92 4.23 5.25
CA GLY A 30 5.77 5.43 6.05
C GLY A 30 6.28 6.70 5.36
N CYS A 31 6.27 7.80 6.12
CA CYS A 31 6.70 9.13 5.69
C CYS A 31 8.23 9.31 5.64
N GLY A 32 9.00 8.35 6.15
CA GLY A 32 10.46 8.30 6.00
C GLY A 32 11.28 8.40 7.29
N PRO A 33 11.05 9.37 8.22
CA PRO A 33 11.87 9.55 9.42
C PRO A 33 12.07 8.30 10.28
N SER A 34 11.08 7.40 10.30
CA SER A 34 11.11 6.14 11.05
C SER A 34 11.32 4.89 10.18
N ALA A 35 11.74 5.01 8.91
CA ALA A 35 11.89 3.87 8.01
C ALA A 35 12.88 2.82 8.53
N GLY A 36 13.97 3.24 9.19
CA GLY A 36 14.89 2.30 9.84
C GLY A 36 14.24 1.46 10.95
N ARG A 37 13.26 2.03 11.66
CA ARG A 37 12.48 1.32 12.68
C ARG A 37 11.52 0.32 12.04
N ILE A 38 10.84 0.70 10.95
CA ILE A 38 9.99 -0.20 10.16
C ILE A 38 10.80 -1.40 9.65
N VAL A 39 11.98 -1.15 9.07
CA VAL A 39 12.91 -2.21 8.62
C VAL A 39 13.31 -3.13 9.77
N SER A 40 13.69 -2.57 10.92
CA SER A 40 14.05 -3.37 12.10
C SER A 40 12.90 -4.24 12.59
N LEU A 41 11.67 -3.72 12.62
CA LEU A 41 10.49 -4.51 13.02
C LEU A 41 10.20 -5.62 12.02
N ALA A 42 10.28 -5.33 10.72
CA ALA A 42 10.10 -6.31 9.67
C ALA A 42 11.15 -7.42 9.72
N GLN A 43 12.43 -7.05 9.89
CA GLN A 43 13.54 -7.98 10.05
C GLN A 43 13.36 -8.91 11.25
N ARG A 44 12.96 -8.37 12.40
CA ARG A 44 12.71 -9.17 13.61
C ARG A 44 11.56 -10.15 13.41
N ALA A 45 10.50 -9.74 12.71
CA ALA A 45 9.34 -10.59 12.45
C ALA A 45 9.65 -11.72 11.45
N ALA A 46 10.45 -11.44 10.42
CA ALA A 46 10.77 -12.41 9.36
C ALA A 46 12.08 -13.17 9.55
N GLY A 47 12.93 -12.78 10.51
CA GLY A 47 14.29 -13.32 10.68
C GLY A 47 15.30 -12.85 9.62
N ALA A 48 14.89 -12.01 8.67
CA ALA A 48 15.72 -11.50 7.58
C ALA A 48 15.12 -10.18 7.01
N PRO A 49 15.91 -9.32 6.33
CA PRO A 49 15.38 -8.14 5.66
C PRO A 49 14.26 -8.47 4.65
N PRO A 50 13.32 -7.54 4.45
CA PRO A 50 12.44 -7.54 3.30
C PRO A 50 13.24 -7.74 2.00
N SER A 51 12.82 -8.66 1.14
CA SER A 51 13.39 -8.82 -0.19
C SER A 51 12.72 -7.92 -1.22
N HIS A 52 11.48 -7.50 -0.96
CA HIS A 52 10.72 -6.59 -1.80
C HIS A 52 10.05 -5.50 -0.95
N LEU A 53 9.92 -4.31 -1.53
CA LEU A 53 9.08 -3.23 -1.05
C LEU A 53 8.02 -2.97 -2.12
N LEU A 54 6.77 -3.29 -1.81
CA LEU A 54 5.63 -2.90 -2.63
C LEU A 54 5.12 -1.55 -2.14
N LEU A 55 5.17 -0.54 -2.99
CA LEU A 55 4.51 0.73 -2.77
C LEU A 55 3.13 0.68 -3.40
N THR A 56 2.09 0.82 -2.58
CA THR A 56 0.71 0.80 -3.05
C THR A 56 0.40 2.02 -3.92
N HIS A 57 1.00 3.16 -3.62
CA HIS A 57 0.99 4.39 -4.42
C HIS A 57 2.11 5.34 -3.95
N ALA A 58 2.31 6.48 -4.62
CA ALA A 58 3.45 7.36 -4.34
C ALA A 58 3.20 8.47 -3.30
N HIS A 59 2.11 8.41 -2.50
CA HIS A 59 1.95 9.38 -1.42
C HIS A 59 3.05 9.27 -0.36
N ILE A 60 3.42 10.41 0.22
CA ILE A 60 4.58 10.55 1.09
C ILE A 60 4.51 9.62 2.30
N ASP A 61 3.35 9.45 2.90
CA ASP A 61 3.12 8.61 4.06
C ASP A 61 3.13 7.11 3.76
N HIS A 62 3.16 6.72 2.48
CA HIS A 62 3.35 5.35 2.02
C HIS A 62 4.75 5.11 1.44
N ALA A 63 5.28 6.07 0.68
CA ALA A 63 6.51 5.93 -0.10
C ALA A 63 7.71 6.73 0.43
N GLY A 64 7.53 7.60 1.43
CA GLY A 64 8.57 8.50 1.94
C GLY A 64 9.80 7.79 2.48
N GLY A 65 9.62 6.57 3.00
CA GLY A 65 10.72 5.70 3.45
C GLY A 65 11.46 4.96 2.34
N ALA A 66 11.00 4.97 1.08
CA ALA A 66 11.39 3.97 0.09
C ALA A 66 12.89 3.96 -0.21
N ALA A 67 13.49 5.15 -0.38
CA ALA A 67 14.93 5.27 -0.63
C ALA A 67 15.77 4.71 0.54
N GLN A 68 15.35 4.98 1.77
CA GLN A 68 16.05 4.49 2.96
C GLN A 68 15.84 2.99 3.15
N VAL A 69 14.62 2.48 2.96
CA VAL A 69 14.33 1.03 3.02
C VAL A 69 15.19 0.28 2.00
N LYS A 70 15.24 0.76 0.75
CA LYS A 70 16.08 0.17 -0.30
C LYS A 70 17.55 0.12 0.10
N ALA A 71 18.08 1.23 0.64
CA ALA A 71 19.48 1.29 1.09
C ALA A 71 19.78 0.33 2.25
N LEU A 72 18.84 0.14 3.18
CA LEU A 72 19.01 -0.74 4.34
C LEU A 72 18.84 -2.23 4.01
N CYS A 73 17.94 -2.56 3.09
CA CYS A 73 17.55 -3.94 2.82
C CYS A 73 18.16 -4.52 1.54
N GLY A 74 18.51 -3.67 0.57
CA GLY A 74 18.83 -4.11 -0.80
C GLY A 74 17.63 -4.71 -1.52
N CYS A 75 16.40 -4.39 -1.09
CA CYS A 75 15.17 -4.97 -1.66
C CYS A 75 14.86 -4.41 -3.06
N GLN A 76 14.10 -5.16 -3.84
CA GLN A 76 13.47 -4.65 -5.06
C GLN A 76 12.28 -3.76 -4.70
N VAL A 77 12.21 -2.57 -5.26
CA VAL A 77 11.09 -1.64 -5.10
C VAL A 77 10.13 -1.80 -6.27
N LEU A 78 8.89 -2.15 -5.95
CA LEU A 78 7.79 -2.36 -6.88
C LEU A 78 6.81 -1.20 -6.73
N ILE A 79 6.43 -0.59 -7.83
CA ILE A 79 5.38 0.43 -7.88
C ILE A 79 4.65 0.36 -9.21
N HIS A 80 3.40 0.77 -9.26
CA HIS A 80 2.69 0.88 -10.53
C HIS A 80 3.33 1.91 -11.45
N ARG A 81 3.39 1.60 -12.75
CA ARG A 81 4.00 2.48 -13.77
C ARG A 81 3.46 3.91 -13.79
N LEU A 82 2.20 4.11 -13.39
CA LEU A 82 1.54 5.42 -13.39
C LEU A 82 1.94 6.29 -12.19
N GLU A 83 2.59 5.71 -11.19
CA GLU A 83 3.14 6.40 -10.02
C GLU A 83 4.67 6.57 -10.10
N ALA A 84 5.31 5.89 -11.05
CA ALA A 84 6.75 5.81 -11.14
C ALA A 84 7.41 7.18 -11.37
N ASP A 85 6.74 8.09 -12.08
CA ASP A 85 7.24 9.44 -12.33
C ASP A 85 7.18 10.31 -11.06
N VAL A 86 6.09 10.23 -10.29
CA VAL A 86 5.93 10.90 -8.99
C VAL A 86 7.09 10.51 -8.06
N LEU A 87 7.34 9.21 -7.92
CA LEU A 87 8.41 8.69 -7.07
C LEU A 87 9.80 9.08 -7.60
N ALA A 88 10.04 8.96 -8.91
CA ALA A 88 11.34 9.25 -9.51
C ALA A 88 11.70 10.75 -9.48
N GLN A 89 10.70 11.63 -9.47
CA GLN A 89 10.90 13.08 -9.40
C GLN A 89 10.83 13.61 -7.96
N GLY A 90 10.28 12.84 -7.02
CA GLY A 90 9.95 13.34 -5.68
C GLY A 90 8.92 14.48 -5.74
N ASP A 91 7.91 14.34 -6.61
CA ASP A 91 6.89 15.37 -6.86
C ASP A 91 6.06 15.61 -5.59
N GLY A 92 6.31 16.73 -4.91
CA GLY A 92 5.71 17.06 -3.63
C GLY A 92 4.19 17.30 -3.67
N ALA A 93 3.68 17.77 -4.80
CA ALA A 93 2.26 18.04 -4.98
C ALA A 93 1.49 16.72 -5.19
N ARG A 94 1.92 15.93 -6.17
CA ARG A 94 1.25 14.65 -6.50
C ARG A 94 1.43 13.58 -5.42
N SER A 95 2.51 13.62 -4.64
CA SER A 95 2.74 12.72 -3.50
C SER A 95 2.14 13.21 -2.18
N ALA A 96 1.44 14.34 -2.16
CA ALA A 96 0.99 15.00 -0.93
C ALA A 96 2.13 15.38 0.05
N ALA A 97 3.41 15.30 -0.33
CA ALA A 97 4.52 15.70 0.53
C ALA A 97 4.42 17.16 0.99
N ASP A 98 3.94 18.04 0.11
CA ASP A 98 3.74 19.45 0.41
C ASP A 98 2.69 19.65 1.52
N TRP A 99 1.66 18.80 1.60
CA TRP A 99 0.64 18.86 2.64
C TRP A 99 1.20 18.48 4.01
N TYR A 100 2.21 17.59 4.02
CA TYR A 100 2.93 17.16 5.22
C TYR A 100 4.08 18.11 5.56
N ASN A 101 4.35 19.13 4.71
CA ASN A 101 5.55 19.96 4.76
C ASN A 101 6.83 19.08 4.80
N MET A 102 6.85 18.07 3.94
CA MET A 102 7.91 17.08 3.80
C MET A 102 8.37 17.02 2.34
N HIS A 103 9.47 16.32 2.10
CA HIS A 103 9.99 16.06 0.77
C HIS A 103 10.04 14.55 0.54
N LEU A 104 9.45 14.08 -0.56
CA LEU A 104 9.57 12.69 -1.01
C LEU A 104 10.97 12.49 -1.61
N PRO A 105 11.87 11.70 -0.99
CA PRO A 105 13.18 11.45 -1.58
C PRO A 105 13.04 10.75 -2.93
N PRO A 106 13.58 11.31 -4.03
CA PRO A 106 13.45 10.72 -5.35
C PRO A 106 14.02 9.31 -5.42
N LEU A 107 13.29 8.38 -6.04
CA LEU A 107 13.73 7.00 -6.22
C LEU A 107 13.21 6.41 -7.52
N THR A 108 14.08 5.79 -8.31
CA THR A 108 13.66 4.94 -9.42
C THR A 108 13.35 3.54 -8.91
N ALA A 109 12.10 3.10 -9.11
CA ALA A 109 11.67 1.74 -8.80
C ALA A 109 12.37 0.70 -9.70
N ASP A 110 12.54 -0.51 -9.17
CA ASP A 110 13.19 -1.62 -9.89
C ASP A 110 12.22 -2.35 -10.81
N VAL A 111 10.95 -2.38 -10.42
CA VAL A 111 9.88 -3.10 -11.14
C VAL A 111 8.67 -2.19 -11.27
N LEU A 112 8.22 -2.02 -12.51
CA LEU A 112 7.02 -1.28 -12.83
C LEU A 112 5.85 -2.26 -13.03
N LEU A 113 4.81 -2.09 -12.23
CA LEU A 113 3.60 -2.91 -12.26
C LEU A 113 2.55 -2.30 -13.21
N GLU A 114 1.72 -3.17 -13.79
CA GLU A 114 0.53 -2.88 -14.59
C GLU A 114 -0.76 -3.33 -13.86
N GLY A 115 -0.64 -4.24 -12.88
CA GLY A 115 -1.76 -4.92 -12.24
C GLY A 115 -2.02 -6.30 -12.82
N GLY A 116 -2.27 -7.28 -11.96
CA GLY A 116 -2.44 -8.69 -12.32
C GLY A 116 -1.18 -9.53 -12.14
N GLU A 117 -0.05 -8.94 -11.75
CA GLU A 117 1.17 -9.68 -11.44
C GLU A 117 0.99 -10.61 -10.23
N GLU A 118 1.70 -11.73 -10.27
CA GLU A 118 1.80 -12.67 -9.16
C GLU A 118 3.25 -12.80 -8.70
N LEU A 119 3.49 -12.65 -7.41
CA LEU A 119 4.79 -12.84 -6.78
C LEU A 119 4.76 -14.10 -5.90
N ASP A 120 5.51 -15.13 -6.31
CA ASP A 120 5.70 -16.35 -5.50
C ASP A 120 6.57 -16.04 -4.27
N LEU A 121 5.96 -16.15 -3.10
CA LEU A 121 6.64 -15.95 -1.83
C LEU A 121 7.25 -17.24 -1.27
N GLY A 122 7.03 -18.40 -1.89
CA GLY A 122 7.43 -19.72 -1.41
C GLY A 122 6.34 -20.41 -0.57
N GLY A 123 6.46 -21.73 -0.37
CA GLY A 123 5.47 -22.51 0.38
C GLY A 123 4.05 -22.52 -0.21
N GLY A 124 3.90 -22.23 -1.50
CA GLY A 124 2.59 -22.09 -2.17
C GLY A 124 1.89 -20.75 -1.93
N MET A 125 2.54 -19.82 -1.21
CA MET A 125 2.00 -18.48 -0.98
C MET A 125 2.31 -17.56 -2.17
N ILE A 126 1.27 -16.99 -2.77
CA ILE A 126 1.38 -16.09 -3.93
C ILE A 126 0.72 -14.76 -3.56
N LEU A 127 1.48 -13.67 -3.64
CA LEU A 127 0.97 -12.30 -3.51
C LEU A 127 0.54 -11.81 -4.90
N ARG A 128 -0.73 -11.44 -5.03
CA ARG A 128 -1.35 -11.00 -6.29
C ARG A 128 -1.60 -9.51 -6.27
N ILE A 129 -1.12 -8.81 -7.28
CA ILE A 129 -1.28 -7.36 -7.43
C ILE A 129 -2.57 -7.07 -8.18
N VAL A 130 -3.34 -6.10 -7.70
CA VAL A 130 -4.58 -5.63 -8.32
C VAL A 130 -4.46 -4.13 -8.55
N HIS A 131 -4.52 -3.69 -9.81
CA HIS A 131 -4.65 -2.26 -10.11
C HIS A 131 -6.01 -1.77 -9.60
N ALA A 132 -5.98 -0.76 -8.74
CA ALA A 132 -7.12 -0.23 -8.03
C ALA A 132 -7.10 1.32 -8.09
N PRO A 133 -7.18 1.91 -9.30
CA PRO A 133 -7.09 3.34 -9.48
C PRO A 133 -8.26 4.07 -8.81
N GLY A 134 -8.02 5.33 -8.47
CA GLY A 134 -9.07 6.25 -8.03
C GLY A 134 -8.64 7.17 -6.90
N HIS A 135 -7.90 6.66 -5.91
CA HIS A 135 -7.17 7.49 -4.95
C HIS A 135 -6.03 8.22 -5.66
N THR A 136 -5.18 7.43 -6.33
CA THR A 136 -4.23 7.88 -7.35
C THR A 136 -4.43 7.10 -8.66
N PRO A 137 -3.91 7.57 -9.81
CA PRO A 137 -4.03 6.86 -11.08
C PRO A 137 -3.40 5.46 -11.08
N GLY A 138 -2.32 5.26 -10.33
CA GLY A 138 -1.60 3.99 -10.26
C GLY A 138 -1.71 3.28 -8.91
N SER A 139 -2.66 3.63 -8.06
CA SER A 139 -2.90 2.88 -6.82
C SER A 139 -3.07 1.39 -7.10
N VAL A 140 -2.38 0.55 -6.32
CA VAL A 140 -2.52 -0.91 -6.33
C VAL A 140 -2.89 -1.43 -4.95
N CYS A 141 -3.75 -2.44 -4.94
CA CYS A 141 -3.94 -3.33 -3.80
C CYS A 141 -3.14 -4.61 -4.03
N ALA A 142 -2.94 -5.39 -2.98
CA ALA A 142 -2.40 -6.74 -3.11
C ALA A 142 -3.14 -7.72 -2.21
N TRP A 143 -3.22 -8.98 -2.60
CA TRP A 143 -3.84 -10.00 -1.76
C TRP A 143 -3.14 -11.35 -1.85
N LEU A 144 -3.29 -12.16 -0.81
CA LEU A 144 -2.80 -13.52 -0.75
C LEU A 144 -3.75 -14.42 0.06
N GLU A 145 -3.52 -15.72 0.01
CA GLU A 145 -4.15 -16.67 0.92
C GLU A 145 -3.15 -17.11 1.98
N SER A 146 -3.56 -17.05 3.25
CA SER A 146 -2.76 -17.46 4.40
C SER A 146 -3.65 -18.08 5.46
N GLY A 147 -3.29 -19.27 5.96
CA GLY A 147 -4.08 -19.96 6.98
C GLY A 147 -5.53 -20.26 6.56
N GLY A 148 -5.79 -20.43 5.26
CA GLY A 148 -7.14 -20.61 4.72
C GLY A 148 -7.98 -19.33 4.64
N GLN A 149 -7.38 -18.16 4.89
CA GLN A 149 -8.04 -16.86 4.80
C GLN A 149 -7.47 -16.03 3.65
N ARG A 150 -8.33 -15.30 2.96
CA ARG A 150 -7.92 -14.29 1.98
C ARG A 150 -7.63 -12.97 2.67
N VAL A 151 -6.38 -12.53 2.60
CA VAL A 151 -5.91 -11.27 3.19
C VAL A 151 -5.68 -10.25 2.08
N LEU A 152 -6.38 -9.11 2.17
CA LEU A 152 -6.27 -7.98 1.26
C LEU A 152 -5.48 -6.85 1.94
N PHE A 153 -4.42 -6.39 1.29
CA PHE A 153 -3.72 -5.14 1.61
C PHE A 153 -4.28 -4.05 0.72
N GLY A 154 -4.99 -3.13 1.36
CA GLY A 154 -6.01 -2.33 0.71
C GLY A 154 -5.60 -0.95 0.27
N GLN A 155 -4.34 -0.52 0.34
CA GLN A 155 -3.94 0.90 0.17
C GLN A 155 -4.77 1.85 1.06
N ASP A 156 -5.03 3.07 0.56
CA ASP A 156 -6.06 3.97 1.05
C ASP A 156 -7.38 3.71 0.31
N LEU A 157 -8.30 3.00 0.96
CA LEU A 157 -9.68 2.82 0.43
C LEU A 157 -10.59 3.99 0.83
N HIS A 158 -10.01 5.13 1.15
CA HIS A 158 -10.67 6.30 1.69
C HIS A 158 -10.09 7.58 1.05
N GLY A 159 -10.76 8.71 1.28
CA GLY A 159 -10.22 10.01 0.88
C GLY A 159 -9.17 10.52 1.88
N PRO A 160 -8.54 11.67 1.62
CA PRO A 160 -9.00 12.71 0.72
C PRO A 160 -8.74 12.37 -0.75
N PHE A 161 -9.69 12.77 -1.62
CA PHE A 161 -9.51 12.73 -3.07
C PHE A 161 -9.17 14.13 -3.56
N SER A 162 -8.15 14.25 -4.41
CA SER A 162 -7.67 15.53 -4.94
C SER A 162 -7.38 15.43 -6.42
N ARG A 163 -7.69 16.50 -7.17
CA ARG A 163 -7.26 16.60 -8.57
C ARG A 163 -5.73 16.63 -8.70
N GLU A 164 -5.04 17.13 -7.67
CA GLU A 164 -3.58 17.20 -7.63
C GLU A 164 -2.96 15.80 -7.57
N PHE A 165 -3.58 14.87 -6.83
CA PHE A 165 -3.16 13.46 -6.78
C PHE A 165 -3.54 12.69 -8.05
N GLY A 166 -4.38 13.29 -8.91
CA GLY A 166 -4.99 12.61 -10.05
C GLY A 166 -6.16 11.71 -9.66
N SER A 167 -6.81 11.95 -8.51
CA SER A 167 -7.92 11.15 -8.03
C SER A 167 -9.11 11.16 -9.00
N ASP A 168 -9.78 10.02 -9.13
CA ASP A 168 -10.96 9.82 -9.97
C ASP A 168 -11.99 8.97 -9.22
N LEU A 169 -13.11 9.59 -8.84
CA LEU A 169 -14.16 8.93 -8.06
C LEU A 169 -14.90 7.84 -8.84
N GLY A 170 -14.93 7.91 -10.18
CA GLY A 170 -15.53 6.87 -11.02
C GLY A 170 -14.66 5.62 -11.05
N GLN A 171 -13.35 5.80 -11.22
CA GLN A 171 -12.37 4.72 -11.13
C GLN A 171 -12.31 4.13 -9.72
N TYR A 172 -12.31 4.98 -8.69
CA TYR A 172 -12.38 4.56 -7.29
C TYR A 172 -13.61 3.67 -7.04
N ALA A 173 -14.79 4.07 -7.54
CA ALA A 173 -16.01 3.27 -7.39
C ALA A 173 -15.85 1.87 -8.02
N ALA A 174 -15.34 1.81 -9.25
CA ALA A 174 -15.12 0.53 -9.95
C ALA A 174 -14.09 -0.35 -9.24
N SER A 175 -13.00 0.25 -8.75
CA SER A 175 -11.98 -0.45 -7.96
C SER A 175 -12.55 -1.02 -6.67
N MET A 176 -13.36 -0.25 -5.95
CA MET A 176 -14.02 -0.71 -4.72
C MET A 176 -14.99 -1.86 -4.97
N ASP A 177 -15.76 -1.82 -6.07
CA ASP A 177 -16.64 -2.92 -6.47
C ASP A 177 -15.84 -4.19 -6.77
N ALA A 178 -14.75 -4.09 -7.54
CA ALA A 178 -13.87 -5.23 -7.83
C ALA A 178 -13.21 -5.81 -6.56
N LEU A 179 -12.77 -4.96 -5.62
CA LEU A 179 -12.21 -5.40 -4.35
C LEU A 179 -13.25 -6.07 -3.44
N LEU A 180 -14.51 -5.62 -3.47
CA LEU A 180 -15.62 -6.29 -2.76
C LEU A 180 -15.90 -7.68 -3.34
N GLU A 181 -15.76 -7.87 -4.65
CA GLU A 181 -15.91 -9.18 -5.31
C GLU A 181 -14.82 -10.18 -4.91
N LEU A 182 -13.63 -9.71 -4.51
CA LEU A 182 -12.59 -10.59 -3.95
C LEU A 182 -13.04 -11.28 -2.66
N ARG A 183 -14.04 -10.76 -1.94
CA ARG A 183 -14.54 -11.34 -0.67
C ARG A 183 -13.41 -11.64 0.32
N ALA A 184 -12.54 -10.65 0.57
CA ALA A 184 -11.45 -10.79 1.52
C ALA A 184 -11.99 -11.10 2.93
N ASP A 185 -11.35 -12.05 3.62
CA ASP A 185 -11.65 -12.39 5.01
C ASP A 185 -11.06 -11.36 5.97
N ILE A 186 -9.90 -10.81 5.59
CA ILE A 186 -9.17 -9.81 6.34
C ILE A 186 -8.80 -8.69 5.38
N LEU A 187 -9.12 -7.44 5.75
CA LEU A 187 -8.64 -6.23 5.11
C LEU A 187 -7.60 -5.56 6.02
N CYS A 188 -6.41 -5.34 5.48
CA CYS A 188 -5.33 -4.54 6.04
C CYS A 188 -5.38 -3.16 5.36
N GLU A 189 -5.95 -2.16 6.02
CA GLU A 189 -6.20 -0.84 5.45
C GLU A 189 -5.13 0.19 5.86
N GLY A 190 -4.75 1.08 4.96
CA GLY A 190 -3.61 2.00 5.12
C GLY A 190 -3.61 2.89 6.35
N HIS A 191 -4.75 3.24 6.94
CA HIS A 191 -4.82 4.18 8.07
C HIS A 191 -5.76 3.76 9.20
N TYR A 192 -6.81 3.01 8.90
CA TYR A 192 -7.86 2.69 9.87
C TYR A 192 -7.67 1.36 10.60
N GLY A 193 -6.74 0.51 10.16
CA GLY A 193 -6.41 -0.72 10.84
C GLY A 193 -6.71 -1.99 10.06
N VAL A 194 -6.97 -3.07 10.79
CA VAL A 194 -7.22 -4.40 10.23
C VAL A 194 -8.66 -4.82 10.53
N PHE A 195 -9.41 -5.15 9.50
CA PHE A 195 -10.81 -5.52 9.56
C PHE A 195 -10.98 -7.00 9.23
N GLY A 196 -11.48 -7.76 10.19
CA GLY A 196 -11.92 -9.14 10.03
C GLY A 196 -13.06 -9.44 11.00
N PRO A 197 -13.92 -10.45 10.75
CA PRO A 197 -13.91 -11.36 9.60
C PRO A 197 -14.46 -10.69 8.32
N ALA A 198 -14.68 -11.46 7.26
CA ALA A 198 -15.10 -10.99 5.92
C ALA A 198 -16.24 -9.95 5.93
N GLN A 199 -17.21 -10.09 6.83
CA GLN A 199 -18.31 -9.15 6.97
C GLN A 199 -17.83 -7.75 7.42
N SER A 200 -16.85 -7.68 8.33
CA SER A 200 -16.25 -6.43 8.80
C SER A 200 -15.42 -5.77 7.71
N ALA A 201 -14.60 -6.56 6.99
CA ALA A 201 -13.84 -6.08 5.84
C ALA A 201 -14.76 -5.47 4.76
N ALA A 202 -15.81 -6.20 4.38
CA ALA A 202 -16.79 -5.71 3.40
C ALA A 202 -17.60 -4.51 3.92
N ALA A 203 -17.94 -4.48 5.20
CA ALA A 203 -18.67 -3.36 5.81
C ALA A 203 -17.85 -2.07 5.76
N PHE A 204 -16.55 -2.13 6.09
CA PHE A 204 -15.66 -0.99 5.98
C PHE A 204 -15.58 -0.46 4.54
N MET A 205 -15.32 -1.33 3.56
CA MET A 205 -15.24 -0.92 2.16
C MET A 205 -16.54 -0.28 1.67
N ARG A 206 -17.70 -0.87 2.00
CA ARG A 206 -19.01 -0.28 1.66
C ARG A 206 -19.25 1.06 2.35
N GLN A 207 -18.81 1.21 3.59
CA GLN A 207 -18.91 2.48 4.31
C GLN A 207 -18.09 3.56 3.60
N GLN A 208 -16.84 3.28 3.21
CA GLN A 208 -16.02 4.24 2.47
C GLN A 208 -16.61 4.57 1.11
N LEU A 209 -17.10 3.56 0.38
CA LEU A 209 -17.78 3.78 -0.90
C LEU A 209 -18.99 4.72 -0.75
N ALA A 210 -19.83 4.49 0.27
CA ALA A 210 -21.01 5.31 0.54
C ALA A 210 -20.68 6.72 1.07
N ALA A 211 -19.56 6.88 1.77
CA ALA A 211 -19.11 8.17 2.30
C ALA A 211 -18.49 9.05 1.20
N ASN A 212 -17.79 8.45 0.24
CA ASN A 212 -16.98 9.16 -0.75
C ASN A 212 -17.71 9.40 -2.08
N LEU A 213 -18.74 8.61 -2.40
CA LEU A 213 -19.55 8.83 -3.59
C LEU A 213 -20.77 9.70 -3.29
N PRO A 214 -21.12 10.63 -4.21
CA PRO A 214 -22.35 11.40 -4.06
C PRO A 214 -23.56 10.45 -4.02
N ARG A 215 -24.47 10.70 -3.07
CA ARG A 215 -25.74 9.96 -3.01
C ARG A 215 -26.44 10.11 -4.36
N ARG A 216 -26.70 8.99 -5.05
CA ARG A 216 -27.56 8.97 -6.24
C ARG A 216 -28.91 9.57 -5.84
N ARG A 217 -29.28 10.69 -6.46
CA ARG A 217 -30.62 11.28 -6.34
C ARG A 217 -31.64 10.42 -7.07
#